data_AF-A0A1N7BJB3-F1
#
_entry.id   AF-A0A1N7BJB3-F1
#
_cell.length_a   1.000
_cell.length_b   1.000
_cell.length_c   1.000
_cell.angle_alpha   90.00
_cell.angle_beta   90.00
_cell.angle_gamma   90.00
#
_symmetry.space_group_name_H-M   'P 1'
#
loop_
_entity.id
_entity.type
_entity.pdbx_description
1 polymer ?
#
loop_
_entity_poly.entity_id
_entity_poly.type
_entity_poly.pdbx_seq_one_letter_code
_entity_poly.pdbx_strand_id
1 'polypeptide(L)'
;MPPQEHDFDTDDLSEIADHFVLSSSGFDSPNRYSDLKLPMVNPDGKLNGHAVKTANSGAHSVEAVGDIEEETKAEAKDVLESLVDEFDDLDLSD
;
A
#
# COMPACT_ATOMS: atom_id res chain seq x y z
N MET A 1 -0.67 5.64 -12.69
CA MET A 1 -0.54 6.33 -11.38
C MET A 1 -1.14 5.44 -10.32
N PRO A 2 -0.56 5.39 -9.11
CA PRO A 2 -1.14 4.67 -7.98
C PRO A 2 -2.45 5.34 -7.53
N PRO A 3 -3.38 4.60 -6.88
CA PRO A 3 -4.57 5.18 -6.27
C PRO A 3 -4.20 6.17 -5.16
N GLN A 4 -5.16 6.97 -4.70
CA GLN A 4 -5.06 7.88 -3.57
C GLN A 4 -6.34 7.82 -2.73
N GLU A 5 -6.28 8.27 -1.46
CA GLU A 5 -7.44 8.26 -0.55
C GLU A 5 -8.69 8.94 -1.15
N HIS A 6 -8.51 10.04 -1.88
CA HIS A 6 -9.62 10.78 -2.50
C HIS A 6 -10.22 10.09 -3.75
N ASP A 7 -9.65 8.98 -4.21
CA ASP A 7 -10.19 8.21 -5.33
C ASP A 7 -11.35 7.29 -4.91
N PHE A 8 -11.54 7.06 -3.61
CA PHE A 8 -12.59 6.22 -3.06
C PHE A 8 -13.84 7.05 -2.73
N ASP A 9 -14.98 6.68 -3.32
CA ASP A 9 -16.27 7.36 -3.11
C ASP A 9 -17.04 6.70 -1.95
N THR A 10 -16.40 6.65 -0.78
CA THR A 10 -16.98 6.08 0.45
C THR A 10 -16.76 7.00 1.64
N ASP A 11 -17.80 7.20 2.44
CA ASP A 11 -17.73 7.87 3.74
C ASP A 11 -17.26 6.91 4.84
N ASP A 12 -17.14 5.61 4.54
CA ASP A 12 -16.66 4.60 5.47
C ASP A 12 -15.14 4.47 5.38
N LEU A 13 -14.46 5.16 6.28
CA LEU A 13 -13.00 5.13 6.36
C LEU A 13 -12.45 3.72 6.62
N SER A 14 -13.23 2.82 7.23
CA SER A 14 -12.82 1.43 7.42
C SER A 14 -12.73 0.65 6.11
N GLU A 15 -13.60 0.97 5.14
CA GLU A 15 -13.53 0.42 3.79
C GLU A 15 -12.28 0.94 3.06
N ILE A 16 -11.91 2.21 3.25
CA ILE A 16 -10.68 2.79 2.68
C ILE A 16 -9.43 2.06 3.18
N ALA A 17 -9.38 1.71 4.46
CA ALA A 17 -8.21 1.07 5.05
C ALA A 17 -7.86 -0.28 4.39
N ASP A 18 -8.85 -1.04 3.93
CA ASP A 18 -8.65 -2.33 3.25
C ASP A 18 -7.92 -2.20 1.90
N HIS A 19 -7.81 -0.99 1.36
CA HIS A 19 -7.11 -0.71 0.10
C HIS A 19 -5.62 -0.37 0.28
N PHE A 20 -5.13 -0.23 1.51
CA PHE A 20 -3.77 0.23 1.84
C PHE A 20 -2.99 -0.85 2.61
N VAL A 21 -1.68 -0.90 2.41
CA VAL A 21 -0.80 -1.92 3.02
C VAL A 21 0.03 -1.36 4.18
N LEU A 22 0.05 -0.04 4.39
CA LEU A 22 0.88 0.60 5.41
C LEU A 22 0.17 1.77 6.08
N SER A 23 0.44 1.99 7.37
CA SER A 23 0.11 3.22 8.08
C SER A 23 1.37 3.81 8.70
N SER A 24 1.54 5.14 8.59
CA SER A 24 2.67 5.84 9.22
C SER A 24 2.62 5.89 10.75
N SER A 25 1.49 5.51 11.38
CA SER A 25 1.44 5.33 12.83
C SER A 25 1.25 3.87 13.27
N GLY A 26 1.30 2.93 12.32
CA GLY A 26 0.97 1.53 12.53
C GLY A 26 -0.54 1.27 12.59
N PHE A 27 -0.94 0.01 12.56
CA PHE A 27 -2.36 -0.40 12.59
C PHE A 27 -2.98 -0.39 14.01
N ASP A 28 -2.17 -0.08 15.04
CA ASP A 28 -2.65 0.04 16.44
C ASP A 28 -3.57 1.26 16.65
N SER A 29 -3.55 2.22 15.72
CA SER A 29 -4.41 3.40 15.71
C SER A 29 -5.30 3.44 14.45
N PRO A 30 -6.18 2.45 14.25
CA PRO A 30 -6.90 2.24 12.98
C PRO A 30 -7.84 3.38 12.60
N ASN A 31 -8.10 4.33 13.52
CA ASN A 31 -8.96 5.49 13.29
C ASN A 31 -8.22 6.70 12.70
N ARG A 32 -6.91 6.60 12.40
CA ARG A 32 -6.07 7.72 11.94
C ARG A 32 -5.83 7.74 10.43
N TYR A 33 -6.85 7.49 9.63
CA TYR A 33 -6.83 7.31 8.17
C TYR A 33 -5.93 8.25 7.34
N SER A 34 -5.70 9.50 7.78
CA SER A 34 -4.69 10.40 7.20
C SER A 34 -3.24 9.85 7.18
N ASP A 35 -2.97 8.85 8.01
CA ASP A 35 -1.68 8.19 8.13
C ASP A 35 -1.56 6.96 7.24
N LEU A 36 -2.62 6.53 6.55
CA LEU A 36 -2.53 5.46 5.57
C LEU A 36 -1.53 5.84 4.46
N LYS A 37 -0.76 4.85 4.04
CA LYS A 37 0.30 4.91 3.04
C LYS A 37 0.17 3.71 2.12
N LEU A 38 0.62 3.88 0.88
CA LEU A 38 0.70 2.78 -0.09
C LEU A 38 -0.66 2.13 -0.41
N PRO A 39 -1.56 2.85 -1.11
CA PRO A 39 -2.79 2.26 -1.66
C PRO A 39 -2.45 1.28 -2.78
N MET A 40 -2.82 0.02 -2.60
CA MET A 40 -2.49 -1.07 -3.52
C MET A 40 -3.68 -1.56 -4.32
N VAL A 41 -4.90 -1.14 -3.96
CA VAL A 41 -6.14 -1.57 -4.57
C VAL A 41 -6.86 -0.35 -5.17
N ASN A 42 -7.41 -0.50 -6.37
CA ASN A 42 -8.24 0.53 -7.00
C ASN A 42 -9.62 0.62 -6.33
N PRO A 43 -10.39 1.69 -6.58
CA PRO A 43 -11.76 1.82 -6.07
C PRO A 43 -12.73 0.71 -6.53
N ASP A 44 -12.39 -0.03 -7.59
CA ASP A 44 -13.17 -1.18 -8.05
C ASP A 44 -12.82 -2.49 -7.31
N GLY A 45 -11.98 -2.43 -6.28
CA GLY A 45 -11.57 -3.57 -5.46
C GLY A 45 -10.49 -4.44 -6.09
N LYS A 46 -9.89 -4.04 -7.21
CA LYS A 46 -8.81 -4.79 -7.86
C LYS A 46 -7.44 -4.25 -7.50
N LEU A 47 -6.51 -5.17 -7.22
CA LEU A 47 -5.11 -4.82 -7.02
C LEU A 47 -4.55 -4.05 -8.23
N ASN A 48 -3.79 -3.00 -7.95
CA ASN A 48 -3.14 -2.15 -8.92
C ASN A 48 -1.67 -2.55 -9.03
N GLY A 49 -1.34 -3.34 -10.04
CA GLY A 49 0.03 -3.86 -10.21
C GLY A 49 1.11 -2.78 -10.37
N HIS A 50 0.77 -1.60 -10.89
CA HIS A 50 1.70 -0.46 -10.94
C HIS A 50 1.97 0.12 -9.54
N ALA A 51 0.95 0.16 -8.69
CA ALA A 51 1.09 0.57 -7.29
C ALA A 51 1.94 -0.44 -6.52
N VAL A 52 1.69 -1.75 -6.70
CA VAL A 52 2.48 -2.83 -6.09
C VAL A 52 3.94 -2.75 -6.52
N LYS A 53 4.22 -2.62 -7.83
CA LYS A 53 5.59 -2.44 -8.33
C LYS A 53 6.27 -1.21 -7.74
N THR A 54 5.58 -0.07 -7.70
CA THR A 54 6.13 1.20 -7.18
C THR A 54 6.41 1.16 -5.68
N ALA A 55 5.56 0.46 -4.92
CA ALA A 55 5.70 0.27 -3.48
C ALA A 55 6.79 -0.75 -3.12
N ASN A 56 7.03 -1.73 -3.99
CA ASN A 56 8.10 -2.71 -3.83
C ASN A 56 9.47 -2.15 -4.27
N SER A 57 9.53 -1.49 -5.43
CA SER A 57 10.77 -0.97 -6.01
C SER A 57 10.57 0.43 -6.60
N GLY A 58 11.30 1.41 -6.07
CA GLY A 58 11.29 2.78 -6.59
C GLY A 58 11.46 3.87 -5.53
N ALA A 59 11.37 5.12 -5.97
CA ALA A 59 11.47 6.31 -5.09
C ALA A 59 10.29 6.48 -4.12
N HIS A 60 9.23 5.67 -4.30
CA HIS A 60 8.03 5.65 -3.46
C HIS A 60 7.81 4.26 -2.83
N SER A 61 8.89 3.49 -2.67
CA SER A 61 8.82 2.18 -2.03
C SER A 61 8.52 2.29 -0.54
N VAL A 62 8.18 1.17 0.09
CA VAL A 62 8.02 1.04 1.54
C VAL A 62 9.23 1.58 2.32
N GLU A 63 10.44 1.41 1.77
CA GLU A 63 11.70 1.87 2.34
C GLU A 63 11.80 3.41 2.37
N ALA A 64 11.14 4.08 1.42
CA ALA A 64 11.12 5.54 1.31
C ALA A 64 10.12 6.20 2.27
N VAL A 65 9.28 5.43 2.96
CA VAL A 65 8.33 5.95 3.93
C VAL A 65 9.06 6.28 5.23
N GLY A 66 9.15 7.58 5.51
CA GLY A 66 9.70 8.09 6.77
C GLY A 66 8.78 7.84 7.96
N ASP A 67 9.34 7.91 9.17
CA ASP A 67 8.61 7.83 10.45
C ASP A 67 7.91 6.49 10.75
N ILE A 68 8.37 5.40 10.13
CA ILE A 68 7.91 4.03 10.40
C ILE A 68 9.07 3.18 10.89
N GLU A 69 8.80 2.29 11.85
CA GLU A 69 9.78 1.35 12.38
C GLU A 69 10.23 0.33 11.32
N GLU A 70 11.50 -0.08 11.38
CA GLU A 70 12.09 -0.99 10.40
C GLU A 70 11.41 -2.37 10.40
N GLU A 71 10.88 -2.82 11.54
CA GLU A 71 10.10 -4.06 11.63
C GLU A 71 8.80 -3.96 10.83
N THR A 72 8.04 -2.87 10.98
CA THR A 72 6.82 -2.63 10.20
C THR A 72 7.11 -2.50 8.70
N LYS A 73 8.24 -1.89 8.31
CA LYS A 73 8.66 -1.85 6.92
C LYS A 73 8.96 -3.24 6.36
N ALA A 74 9.62 -4.08 7.15
CA ALA A 74 9.93 -5.46 6.76
C ALA A 74 8.64 -6.28 6.57
N GLU A 75 7.68 -6.19 7.49
CA GLU A 75 6.38 -6.86 7.36
C GLU A 75 5.61 -6.39 6.11
N ALA A 76 5.57 -5.07 5.88
CA ALA A 76 4.91 -4.53 4.70
C ALA A 76 5.60 -4.95 3.40
N LYS A 77 6.94 -5.10 3.41
CA LYS A 77 7.70 -5.64 2.28
C LYS A 77 7.38 -7.10 2.02
N ASP A 78 7.29 -7.94 3.05
CA ASP A 78 6.92 -9.35 2.90
C ASP A 78 5.51 -9.51 2.28
N VAL A 79 4.57 -8.63 2.67
CA VAL A 79 3.23 -8.57 2.06
C VAL A 79 3.32 -8.14 0.59
N LEU A 80 4.12 -7.11 0.27
CA LEU A 80 4.30 -6.65 -1.10
C LEU A 80 4.96 -7.71 -1.99
N GLU A 81 5.99 -8.41 -1.50
CA GLU A 81 6.64 -9.52 -2.22
C GLU A 81 5.64 -10.67 -2.48
N SER A 82 4.82 -11.02 -1.48
CA SER A 82 3.75 -12.01 -1.65
C SER A 82 2.71 -11.59 -2.69
N LEU A 83 2.34 -10.31 -2.71
CA LEU A 83 1.41 -9.77 -3.70
C LEU A 83 2.02 -9.77 -5.10
N VAL A 84 3.29 -9.40 -5.25
CA VAL A 84 4.03 -9.49 -6.52
C VAL A 84 4.03 -10.91 -7.05
N ASP A 85 4.33 -11.91 -6.20
CA ASP A 85 4.38 -13.32 -6.60
C ASP A 85 3.01 -13.85 -7.08
N GLU A 86 1.91 -13.26 -6.59
CA GLU A 86 0.55 -13.57 -7.06
C GLU A 86 0.23 -12.96 -8.43
N PHE A 87 0.97 -11.92 -8.84
CA PHE A 87 0.93 -11.39 -10.19
C PHE A 87 1.96 -12.11 -11.08
N ASP A 88 1.55 -13.24 -11.68
CA ASP A 88 2.32 -13.98 -12.69
C ASP A 88 2.85 -13.11 -13.88
N ASP A 89 2.28 -11.92 -14.09
CA ASP A 89 2.59 -10.98 -15.18
C ASP A 89 3.21 -9.64 -14.72
N LEU A 90 3.50 -9.45 -13.42
CA LEU A 90 4.21 -8.25 -12.97
C LEU A 90 5.71 -8.39 -13.21
N ASP A 91 6.15 -8.01 -14.40
CA ASP A 91 7.57 -7.85 -14.68
C ASP A 91 8.15 -6.73 -13.80
N LEU A 92 8.86 -7.13 -12.74
CA LEU A 92 9.57 -6.23 -11.83
C LEU A 92 10.87 -5.67 -12.42
N SER A 93 11.31 -6.18 -13.57
CA SER A 93 12.44 -5.57 -14.28
C SER A 93 12.02 -4.24 -14.91
N ASP A 94 12.93 -3.27 -14.89
CA ASP A 94 12.79 -1.92 -15.44
C ASP A 94 13.32 -1.91 -16.88
#